data_AF-A0A0C2T2I5-F1
#
_entry.id   AF-A0A0C2T2I5-F1
#
_cell.length_a   1.000
_cell.length_b   1.000
_cell.length_c   1.000
_cell.angle_alpha   90.00
_cell.angle_beta   90.00
_cell.angle_gamma   90.00
#
_symmetry.space_group_name_H-M   'P 1'
#
loop_
_entity.id
_entity.type
_entity.pdbx_description
1 polymer ?
#
loop_
_entity_poly.entity_id
_entity_poly.type
_entity_poly.pdbx_seq_one_letter_code
_entity_poly.pdbx_strand_id
1 'polypeptide(L)'
;MSSQAQQPSNPEAIDPVPPTDYGAFVVDVLARTTSNGAQSIDQKVLRQCVGLASSFLVTDTTINPQTGIDTWDIGLSRLIDIIVALHARNELELETFNTVSKACSECWMVAGSWRGLADCKNRIKDIATKLRKIMDPNGRTYRGEAVYAP
;
A
#
# COMPACT_ATOMS: atom_id res chain seq x y z
N MET A 1 -3.54 -65.21 13.53
CA MET A 1 -3.81 -63.84 14.03
C MET A 1 -2.86 -62.91 13.29
N SER A 2 -3.31 -62.31 12.19
CA SER A 2 -2.47 -61.44 11.36
C SER A 2 -2.79 -59.99 11.70
N SER A 3 -1.84 -59.30 12.33
CA SER A 3 -1.94 -57.87 12.63
C SER A 3 -1.91 -57.05 11.35
N GLN A 4 -2.99 -56.31 11.07
CA GLN A 4 -3.00 -55.32 10.00
C GLN A 4 -2.18 -54.10 10.45
N ALA A 5 -1.14 -53.78 9.67
CA ALA A 5 -0.39 -52.55 9.80
C ALA A 5 -1.27 -51.37 9.37
N GLN A 6 -1.48 -50.43 10.28
CA GLN A 6 -2.27 -49.23 10.04
C GLN A 6 -1.44 -48.28 9.16
N GLN A 7 -1.89 -48.06 7.92
CA GLN A 7 -1.31 -47.09 7.00
C GLN A 7 -1.43 -45.66 7.59
N PRO A 8 -0.37 -44.84 7.54
CA PRO A 8 -0.45 -43.46 8.01
C PRO A 8 -1.41 -42.67 7.11
N SER A 9 -2.39 -42.03 7.72
CA SER A 9 -3.36 -41.14 7.09
C SER A 9 -2.64 -40.01 6.34
N ASN A 10 -2.99 -39.88 5.06
CA ASN A 10 -2.54 -38.79 4.18
C ASN A 10 -2.86 -37.43 4.85
N PRO A 11 -1.93 -36.47 4.94
CA PRO A 11 -2.23 -35.16 5.53
C PRO A 11 -3.36 -34.50 4.73
N GLU A 12 -4.38 -34.00 5.42
CA GLU A 12 -5.48 -33.23 4.84
C GLU A 12 -4.92 -32.18 3.88
N ALA A 13 -5.43 -32.17 2.65
CA ALA A 13 -5.11 -31.14 1.68
C ALA A 13 -5.62 -29.80 2.24
N ILE A 14 -4.71 -28.96 2.70
CA ILE A 14 -5.04 -27.60 3.16
C ILE A 14 -5.42 -26.80 1.93
N ASP A 15 -6.63 -26.24 1.92
CA ASP A 15 -7.05 -25.33 0.85
C ASP A 15 -6.08 -24.15 0.76
N PRO A 16 -5.55 -23.83 -0.44
CA PRO A 16 -4.62 -22.73 -0.59
C PRO A 16 -5.31 -21.40 -0.26
N VAL A 17 -4.68 -20.60 0.59
CA VAL A 17 -5.13 -19.25 0.92
C VAL A 17 -5.11 -18.41 -0.37
N PRO A 18 -6.20 -17.72 -0.73
CA PRO A 18 -6.23 -16.90 -1.94
C PRO A 18 -5.17 -15.78 -1.85
N PRO A 19 -4.55 -15.40 -2.99
CA PRO A 19 -3.55 -14.35 -3.00
C PRO A 19 -4.14 -13.00 -2.56
N THR A 20 -3.31 -12.20 -1.89
CA THR A 20 -3.65 -10.81 -1.60
C THR A 20 -3.60 -9.96 -2.87
N ASP A 21 -4.46 -8.94 -2.92
CA ASP A 21 -4.52 -7.95 -3.99
C ASP A 21 -4.76 -6.57 -3.38
N TYR A 22 -3.68 -5.80 -3.23
CA TYR A 22 -3.75 -4.45 -2.66
C TYR A 22 -4.58 -3.48 -3.51
N GLY A 23 -4.53 -3.63 -4.84
CA GLY A 23 -5.25 -2.77 -5.77
C GLY A 23 -6.77 -2.92 -5.65
N ALA A 24 -7.23 -4.16 -5.54
CA ALA A 24 -8.64 -4.48 -5.28
C ALA A 24 -9.06 -4.04 -3.88
N PHE A 25 -8.25 -4.31 -2.86
CA PHE A 25 -8.50 -3.89 -1.47
C PHE A 25 -8.72 -2.38 -1.36
N VAL A 26 -7.83 -1.57 -1.93
CA VAL A 26 -7.92 -0.10 -1.89
C VAL A 26 -9.21 0.39 -2.55
N VAL A 27 -9.56 -0.13 -3.72
CA VAL A 27 -10.79 0.30 -4.43
C VAL A 27 -12.02 -0.06 -3.63
N ASP A 28 -12.08 -1.27 -3.10
CA ASP A 28 -13.24 -1.78 -2.36
C ASP A 28 -13.47 -0.98 -1.05
N VAL A 29 -12.40 -0.70 -0.32
CA VAL A 29 -12.46 0.14 0.90
C VAL A 29 -12.91 1.57 0.57
N LEU A 30 -12.30 2.19 -0.46
CA LEU A 30 -12.62 3.58 -0.81
C LEU A 30 -14.03 3.72 -1.38
N ALA A 31 -14.48 2.76 -2.21
CA ALA A 31 -15.84 2.73 -2.73
C ALA A 31 -16.85 2.75 -1.58
N ARG A 32 -16.69 1.85 -0.59
CA ARG A 32 -17.57 1.79 0.59
C ARG A 32 -17.63 3.09 1.38
N THR A 33 -16.52 3.82 1.49
CA THR A 33 -16.52 5.13 2.16
C THR A 33 -17.23 6.23 1.38
N THR A 34 -17.20 6.19 0.05
CA THR A 34 -17.88 7.18 -0.81
C THR A 34 -19.39 6.95 -0.94
N SER A 35 -19.85 5.71 -0.81
CA SER A 35 -21.26 5.32 -0.96
C SER A 35 -22.21 5.91 0.09
N ASN A 36 -21.68 6.38 1.22
CA ASN A 36 -22.47 6.89 2.35
C ASN A 36 -22.91 8.36 2.19
N GLY A 37 -22.86 8.91 0.97
CA GLY A 37 -23.27 10.30 0.69
C GLY A 37 -22.27 11.35 1.16
N ALA A 38 -21.05 10.94 1.53
CA ALA A 38 -19.99 11.87 1.90
C ALA A 38 -19.51 12.66 0.68
N GLN A 39 -19.52 13.98 0.77
CA GLN A 39 -19.07 14.88 -0.29
C GLN A 39 -17.52 14.92 -0.43
N SER A 40 -16.81 14.41 0.58
CA SER A 40 -15.36 14.35 0.66
C SER A 40 -14.88 12.94 1.04
N ILE A 41 -13.64 12.62 0.66
CA ILE A 41 -12.98 11.35 1.01
C ILE A 41 -12.61 11.36 2.50
N ASP A 42 -12.97 10.29 3.22
CA ASP A 42 -12.51 10.10 4.61
C ASP A 42 -11.00 9.85 4.63
N GLN A 43 -10.25 10.87 5.05
CA GLN A 43 -8.79 10.80 5.10
C GLN A 43 -8.27 9.85 6.18
N LYS A 44 -9.05 9.49 7.21
CA LYS A 44 -8.64 8.47 8.18
C LYS A 44 -8.55 7.10 7.53
N VAL A 45 -9.55 6.75 6.72
CA VAL A 45 -9.54 5.51 5.95
C VAL A 45 -8.42 5.53 4.91
N LEU A 46 -8.21 6.68 4.25
CA LEU A 46 -7.08 6.85 3.34
C LEU A 46 -5.73 6.60 4.03
N ARG A 47 -5.53 7.16 5.24
CA ARG A 47 -4.34 6.93 6.06
C ARG A 47 -4.16 5.46 6.43
N GLN A 48 -5.24 4.74 6.76
CA GLN A 48 -5.19 3.31 7.03
C GLN A 48 -4.75 2.51 5.79
N CYS A 49 -5.34 2.79 4.62
CA CYS A 49 -4.94 2.14 3.37
C CYS A 49 -3.46 2.39 3.06
N VAL A 50 -3.00 3.64 3.17
CA VAL A 50 -1.60 4.03 2.95
C VAL A 50 -0.66 3.35 3.94
N GLY A 51 -1.03 3.29 5.23
CA GLY A 51 -0.23 2.66 6.27
C GLY A 51 -0.05 1.15 6.08
N LEU A 52 -0.90 0.50 5.29
CA LEU A 52 -0.78 -0.91 4.96
C LEU A 52 0.11 -1.18 3.73
N ALA A 53 0.53 -0.14 2.98
CA ALA A 53 1.24 -0.30 1.71
C ALA A 53 2.53 -1.13 1.82
N SER A 54 3.31 -0.95 2.90
CA SER A 54 4.56 -1.69 3.14
C SER A 54 4.30 -3.16 3.47
N SER A 55 3.22 -3.45 4.21
CA SER A 55 2.78 -4.83 4.49
C SER A 55 2.32 -5.53 3.23
N PHE A 56 1.47 -4.87 2.42
CA PHE A 56 1.01 -5.43 1.14
C PHE A 56 2.15 -5.61 0.14
N LEU A 57 3.17 -4.76 0.16
CA LEU A 57 4.38 -4.97 -0.66
C LEU A 57 5.03 -6.33 -0.34
N VAL A 58 5.10 -6.73 0.93
CA VAL A 58 5.65 -8.03 1.32
C VAL A 58 4.67 -9.15 0.98
N THR A 59 3.40 -9.04 1.35
CA THR A 59 2.43 -10.13 1.19
C THR A 59 2.08 -10.38 -0.27
N ASP A 60 1.82 -9.34 -1.07
CA ASP A 60 1.49 -9.50 -2.49
C ASP A 60 2.67 -10.14 -3.23
N THR A 61 3.91 -9.76 -2.91
CA THR A 61 5.09 -10.30 -3.62
C THR A 61 5.50 -11.69 -3.19
N THR A 62 5.11 -12.12 -1.99
CA THR A 62 5.42 -13.46 -1.46
C THR A 62 4.30 -14.48 -1.72
N ILE A 63 3.04 -14.05 -1.67
CA ILE A 63 1.87 -14.92 -1.85
C ILE A 63 1.43 -14.93 -3.32
N ASN A 64 1.68 -13.84 -4.06
CA ASN A 64 1.34 -13.71 -5.48
C ASN A 64 2.54 -13.23 -6.32
N PRO A 65 3.56 -14.08 -6.52
CA PRO A 65 4.79 -13.66 -7.19
C PRO A 65 4.60 -13.28 -8.67
N GLN A 66 3.50 -13.70 -9.31
CA GLN A 66 3.22 -13.36 -10.71
C GLN A 66 2.68 -11.95 -10.89
N THR A 67 1.74 -11.51 -10.05
CA THR A 67 1.06 -10.20 -10.27
C THR A 67 1.11 -9.28 -9.05
N GLY A 68 1.71 -9.71 -7.94
CA GLY A 68 1.68 -9.00 -6.67
C GLY A 68 2.34 -7.61 -6.70
N ILE A 69 3.44 -7.46 -7.46
CA ILE A 69 4.06 -6.15 -7.66
C ILE A 69 3.11 -5.20 -8.39
N ASP A 70 2.37 -5.71 -9.38
CA ASP A 70 1.47 -4.89 -10.19
C ASP A 70 0.21 -4.49 -9.41
N THR A 71 -0.39 -5.41 -8.65
CA THR A 71 -1.53 -5.10 -7.77
C THR A 71 -1.13 -4.10 -6.70
N TRP A 72 0.05 -4.27 -6.10
CA TRP A 72 0.61 -3.34 -5.15
C TRP A 72 0.82 -1.95 -5.74
N ASP A 73 1.44 -1.86 -6.93
CA ASP A 73 1.67 -0.57 -7.58
C ASP A 73 0.37 0.14 -7.95
N ILE A 74 -0.61 -0.60 -8.48
CA ILE A 74 -1.93 -0.05 -8.81
C ILE A 74 -2.58 0.52 -7.55
N GLY A 75 -2.56 -0.23 -6.44
CA GLY A 75 -3.11 0.22 -5.16
C GLY A 75 -2.44 1.49 -4.65
N LEU A 76 -1.11 1.50 -4.60
CA LEU A 76 -0.34 2.65 -4.12
C LEU A 76 -0.50 3.87 -5.03
N SER A 77 -0.40 3.68 -6.35
CA SER A 77 -0.56 4.77 -7.33
C SER A 77 -1.93 5.43 -7.22
N ARG A 78 -3.01 4.65 -7.04
CA ARG A 78 -4.37 5.19 -6.83
C ARG A 78 -4.45 6.03 -5.55
N LEU A 79 -3.86 5.57 -4.46
CA LEU A 79 -3.82 6.35 -3.21
C LEU A 79 -3.08 7.67 -3.41
N ILE A 80 -1.94 7.67 -4.11
CA ILE A 80 -1.17 8.88 -4.40
C ILE A 80 -1.93 9.84 -5.30
N ASP A 81 -2.63 9.35 -6.32
CA ASP A 81 -3.43 10.20 -7.20
C ASP A 81 -4.59 10.86 -6.43
N ILE A 82 -5.18 10.16 -5.46
CA ILE A 82 -6.17 10.75 -4.52
C ILE A 82 -5.54 11.84 -3.66
N ILE A 83 -4.33 11.63 -3.12
CA ILE A 83 -3.61 12.62 -2.32
C ILE A 83 -3.35 13.90 -3.13
N VAL A 84 -2.92 13.75 -4.38
CA VAL A 84 -2.72 14.87 -5.30
C VAL A 84 -4.05 15.58 -5.59
N ALA A 85 -5.14 14.84 -5.79
CA ALA A 85 -6.46 15.43 -6.00
C ALA A 85 -6.96 16.22 -4.77
N LEU A 86 -6.76 15.69 -3.56
CA LEU A 86 -7.08 16.38 -2.30
C LEU A 86 -6.25 17.66 -2.16
N HIS A 87 -4.96 17.62 -2.52
CA HIS A 87 -4.11 18.81 -2.52
C HIS A 87 -4.64 19.87 -3.48
N ALA A 88 -4.97 19.50 -4.72
CA ALA A 88 -5.50 20.41 -5.73
C ALA A 88 -6.83 21.08 -5.31
N ARG A 89 -7.64 20.38 -4.49
CA ARG A 89 -8.89 20.91 -3.91
C ARG A 89 -8.67 21.70 -2.61
N ASN A 90 -7.43 21.82 -2.16
CA ASN A 90 -7.04 22.35 -0.86
C ASN A 90 -7.55 21.57 0.36
N GLU A 91 -8.04 20.34 0.17
CA GLU A 91 -8.64 19.49 1.20
C GLU A 91 -7.62 18.59 1.91
N LEU A 92 -6.40 18.44 1.38
CA LEU A 92 -5.40 17.53 1.95
C LEU A 92 -4.92 17.97 3.34
N GLU A 93 -5.12 17.09 4.32
CA GLU A 93 -4.62 17.25 5.68
C GLU A 93 -3.13 16.96 5.77
N LEU A 94 -2.41 17.71 6.63
CA LEU A 94 -1.00 17.48 6.90
C LEU A 94 -0.73 16.07 7.45
N GLU A 95 -1.59 15.58 8.35
CA GLU A 95 -1.47 14.23 8.93
C GLU A 95 -1.50 13.15 7.83
N THR A 96 -2.36 13.32 6.82
CA THR A 96 -2.44 12.42 5.68
C THR A 96 -1.16 12.47 4.85
N PHE A 97 -0.65 13.69 4.57
CA PHE A 97 0.59 13.84 3.83
C PHE A 97 1.80 13.23 4.58
N ASN A 98 1.88 13.42 5.89
CA ASN A 98 2.89 12.78 6.74
C ASN A 98 2.80 11.25 6.72
N THR A 99 1.58 10.71 6.78
CA THR A 99 1.34 9.27 6.68
C THR A 99 1.86 8.70 5.35
N VAL A 100 1.62 9.42 4.25
CA VAL A 100 2.11 9.03 2.91
C VAL A 100 3.63 9.10 2.82
N SER A 101 4.25 10.17 3.33
CA SER A 101 5.72 10.29 3.37
C SER A 101 6.37 9.14 4.14
N LYS A 102 5.80 8.82 5.31
CA LYS A 102 6.23 7.68 6.13
C LYS A 102 6.08 6.34 5.40
N ALA A 103 4.91 6.06 4.84
CA ALA A 103 4.66 4.81 4.12
C ALA A 103 5.58 4.64 2.90
N CYS A 104 5.88 5.71 2.16
CA CYS A 104 6.83 5.65 1.05
C CYS A 104 8.24 5.27 1.52
N SER A 105 8.65 5.80 2.68
CA SER A 105 9.95 5.52 3.28
C SER A 105 10.06 4.08 3.77
N GLU A 106 8.99 3.56 4.39
CA GLU A 106 8.89 2.15 4.76
C GLU A 106 8.91 1.23 3.53
N CYS A 107 8.14 1.54 2.49
CA CYS A 107 8.15 0.79 1.23
C CYS A 107 9.56 0.79 0.60
N TRP A 108 10.28 1.91 0.68
CA TRP A 108 11.65 2.02 0.18
C TRP A 108 12.61 1.08 0.93
N MET A 109 12.51 1.05 2.26
CA MET A 109 13.31 0.16 3.10
C MET A 109 12.99 -1.31 2.81
N VAL A 110 11.71 -1.67 2.69
CA VAL A 110 11.26 -3.03 2.36
C VAL A 110 11.77 -3.45 0.98
N ALA A 111 11.55 -2.63 -0.06
CA ALA A 111 12.05 -2.89 -1.40
C ALA A 111 13.59 -2.98 -1.45
N GLY A 112 14.29 -2.35 -0.51
CA GLY A 112 15.74 -2.47 -0.36
C GLY A 112 16.24 -3.72 0.36
N SER A 113 15.40 -4.34 1.18
CA SER A 113 15.77 -5.47 2.03
C SER A 113 15.50 -6.83 1.38
N TRP A 114 14.67 -6.89 0.34
CA TRP A 114 14.23 -8.13 -0.29
C TRP A 114 14.77 -8.27 -1.73
N ARG A 115 15.26 -9.47 -2.07
CA ARG A 115 15.71 -9.79 -3.43
C ARG A 115 14.49 -9.87 -4.36
N GLY A 116 14.59 -9.27 -5.56
CA GLY A 116 13.51 -9.27 -6.55
C GLY A 116 12.59 -8.05 -6.51
N LEU A 117 12.73 -7.13 -5.53
CA LEU A 117 11.91 -5.92 -5.43
C LEU A 117 12.60 -4.65 -5.98
N ALA A 118 13.60 -4.82 -6.86
CA ALA A 118 14.33 -3.69 -7.43
C ALA A 118 13.40 -2.75 -8.22
N ASP A 119 12.44 -3.31 -8.96
CA ASP A 119 11.49 -2.53 -9.76
C ASP A 119 10.54 -1.69 -8.90
N CYS A 120 10.20 -2.17 -7.69
CA CYS A 120 9.43 -1.40 -6.72
C CYS A 120 10.13 -0.11 -6.32
N LYS A 121 11.47 -0.07 -6.26
CA LYS A 121 12.21 1.17 -5.97
C LYS A 121 12.00 2.24 -7.03
N ASN A 122 11.93 1.86 -8.30
CA ASN A 122 11.67 2.83 -9.37
C ASN A 122 10.27 3.42 -9.22
N ARG A 123 9.26 2.57 -8.95
CA ARG A 123 7.88 3.01 -8.69
C ARG A 123 7.80 3.96 -7.48
N ILE A 124 8.52 3.67 -6.40
CA ILE A 124 8.59 4.55 -5.21
C ILE A 124 9.26 5.89 -5.53
N LYS A 125 10.29 5.93 -6.40
CA LYS A 125 10.90 7.19 -6.85
C LYS A 125 9.93 8.06 -7.65
N ASP A 126 9.12 7.44 -8.51
CA ASP A 126 8.12 8.15 -9.30
C ASP A 126 7.06 8.77 -8.39
N ILE A 127 6.62 8.03 -7.37
CA ILE A 127 5.74 8.53 -6.31
C ILE A 127 6.40 9.66 -5.53
N ALA A 128 7.64 9.50 -5.08
CA ALA A 128 8.37 10.54 -4.36
C ALA A 128 8.50 11.82 -5.20
N THR A 129 8.63 11.68 -6.52
CA THR A 129 8.64 12.81 -7.47
C THR A 129 7.27 13.49 -7.53
N LYS A 130 6.17 12.74 -7.56
CA LYS A 130 4.81 13.29 -7.47
C LYS A 130 4.60 14.05 -6.15
N LEU A 131 5.01 13.46 -5.02
CA LEU A 131 4.87 14.07 -3.70
C LEU A 131 5.71 15.34 -3.55
N ARG A 132 6.93 15.36 -4.10
CA ARG A 132 7.78 16.55 -4.10
C ARG A 132 7.14 17.74 -4.79
N LYS A 133 6.28 17.52 -5.80
CA LYS A 133 5.57 18.61 -6.50
C LYS A 133 4.50 19.30 -5.64
N ILE A 134 4.02 18.66 -4.59
CA ILE A 134 3.03 19.23 -3.67
C ILE A 134 3.64 19.77 -2.37
N MET A 135 4.94 19.56 -2.16
CA MET A 135 5.69 20.14 -1.04
C MET A 135 6.02 21.61 -1.31
N ASP A 136 6.33 22.34 -0.25
CA ASP A 136 6.85 23.70 -0.35
C ASP A 136 8.23 23.71 -1.05
N PRO A 137 8.68 24.85 -1.60
CA PRO A 137 9.93 24.94 -2.37
C PRO A 137 11.19 24.44 -1.64
N ASN A 138 11.18 24.42 -0.30
CA ASN A 138 12.29 23.91 0.51
C ASN A 138 12.38 22.37 0.50
N GLY A 139 11.35 21.66 0.01
CA GLY A 139 11.26 20.21 -0.05
C GLY A 139 11.23 19.52 1.32
N ARG A 140 10.89 20.25 2.39
CA ARG A 140 10.86 19.77 3.79
C ARG A 140 9.57 20.10 4.53
N THR A 141 8.80 21.06 4.02
CA THR A 141 7.53 21.46 4.62
C THR A 141 6.37 21.27 3.63
N TYR A 142 5.17 21.19 4.18
CA TYR A 142 3.91 21.23 3.46
C TYR A 142 3.05 22.30 4.10
N ARG A 143 2.74 23.38 3.36
CA ARG A 143 2.00 24.54 3.88
C ARG A 143 2.64 25.17 5.12
N GLY A 144 3.97 25.21 5.16
CA GLY A 144 4.75 25.79 6.25
C GLY A 144 5.00 24.87 7.44
N GLU A 145 4.35 23.70 7.49
CA GLU A 145 4.55 22.72 8.56
C GLU A 145 5.53 21.62 8.16
N ALA A 146 6.31 21.13 9.14
CA ALA A 146 7.32 20.10 8.89
C ALA A 146 6.68 18.79 8.44
N VAL A 147 7.26 18.21 7.39
CA VAL A 147 6.86 16.90 6.87
C VAL A 147 7.76 15.83 7.48
N TYR A 148 7.22 14.64 7.67
CA TYR A 148 8.00 13.46 8.04
C TYR A 148 9.25 13.32 7.15
N ALA A 149 10.41 13.26 7.80
CA ALA A 149 11.71 13.00 7.22
C ALA A 149 12.29 11.74 7.87
N PRO A 150 12.66 10.70 7.11
CA PRO A 150 13.33 9.51 7.62
C PRO A 150 14.73 9.79 8.17
#